data_AF-A0AAJ0U5J1-F1
#
_entry.id   AF-A0AAJ0U5J1-F1
#
_cell.length_a   1.000
_cell.length_b   1.000
_cell.length_c   1.000
_cell.angle_alpha   90.00
_cell.angle_beta   90.00
_cell.angle_gamma   90.00
#
_symmetry.space_group_name_H-M   'P 1'
#
loop_
_entity.id
_entity.type
_entity.pdbx_description
1 polymer ?
#
loop_
_entity_poly.entity_id
_entity_poly.type
_entity_poly.pdbx_seq_one_letter_code
_entity_poly.pdbx_strand_id
1 'polypeptide(L)'
;MNEPVYAATLVVLEILFTLMLLAVLRSSGARAPLLTVIGSTCMLWLAGVYLLLANGFFSATGLPQLAFFLTVVLLTAIGFLMACAWRPLREVVDAISTRDVLRLQQMRAVFGVMFFFTAALPLWFQYLGGLGDIAAGIGAFLALRHLRTGSDRLDADRERRAIIGGNLVGILDFVVVLTLGVLIVLRDHSPDIAFDLIPLYVVPIFLLLHLVSLQRLTTLGAASDAPGRREQAATRGTPTVDPSA
;
A
#
# COMPACT_ATOMS: atom_id res chain seq x y z
N MET A 1 2.36 24.07 -11.36
CA MET A 1 3.78 24.03 -10.94
C MET A 1 4.62 23.70 -12.15
N ASN A 2 5.82 24.25 -12.28
CA ASN A 2 6.69 23.94 -13.42
C ASN A 2 7.07 22.45 -13.34
N GLU A 3 7.10 21.75 -14.47
CA GLU A 3 7.30 20.29 -14.54
C GLU A 3 8.57 19.80 -13.81
N PRO A 4 9.74 20.47 -13.90
CA PRO A 4 10.93 20.04 -13.14
C PRO A 4 10.75 20.15 -11.62
N VAL A 5 10.01 21.17 -11.17
CA VAL A 5 9.72 21.35 -9.73
C VAL A 5 8.74 20.27 -9.26
N TYR A 6 7.77 19.90 -10.11
CA TYR A 6 6.85 18.80 -9.85
C TYR A 6 7.58 17.47 -9.71
N ALA A 7 8.42 17.11 -10.69
CA ALA A 7 9.21 15.89 -10.65
C ALA A 7 10.14 15.84 -9.43
N ALA A 8 10.85 16.93 -9.14
CA ALA A 8 11.71 17.01 -7.95
C ALA A 8 10.91 16.83 -6.65
N THR A 9 9.70 17.41 -6.57
CA THR A 9 8.81 17.26 -5.41
C THR A 9 8.38 15.80 -5.24
N LEU A 10 8.01 15.12 -6.33
CA LEU A 10 7.68 13.69 -6.28
C LEU A 10 8.86 12.84 -5.81
N VAL A 11 10.05 13.03 -6.37
CA VAL A 11 11.25 12.30 -5.94
C VAL A 11 11.52 12.49 -4.45
N VAL A 12 11.37 13.72 -3.94
CA VAL A 12 11.51 13.99 -2.50
C VAL A 12 10.45 13.24 -1.69
N LEU A 13 9.18 13.26 -2.12
CA LEU A 13 8.11 12.52 -1.45
C LEU A 13 8.36 11.01 -1.45
N GLU A 14 8.89 10.45 -2.52
CA GLU A 14 9.22 9.03 -2.66
C GLU A 14 10.39 8.62 -1.76
N ILE A 15 11.40 9.47 -1.65
CA ILE A 15 12.50 9.29 -0.68
C ILE A 15 11.94 9.33 0.75
N LEU A 16 11.12 10.33 1.08
CA LEU A 16 10.50 10.44 2.41
C LEU A 16 9.63 9.22 2.73
N PHE A 17 8.83 8.76 1.76
CA PHE A 17 8.01 7.57 1.92
C PHE A 17 8.86 6.31 2.14
N THR A 18 9.98 6.19 1.43
CA THR A 18 10.94 5.09 1.65
C THR A 18 11.55 5.14 3.04
N LEU A 19 11.92 6.33 3.53
CA LEU A 19 12.41 6.48 4.89
C LEU A 19 11.34 6.10 5.94
N MET A 20 10.08 6.45 5.70
CA MET A 20 8.95 6.01 6.55
C MET A 20 8.79 4.49 6.52
N LEU A 21 8.87 3.86 5.35
CA LEU A 21 8.83 2.41 5.21
C LEU A 21 9.97 1.74 6.01
N LEU A 22 11.20 2.22 5.84
CA LEU A 22 12.37 1.70 6.56
C LEU A 22 12.23 1.90 8.08
N ALA A 23 11.65 3.02 8.53
CA ALA A 23 11.38 3.26 9.94
C ALA A 23 10.35 2.25 10.50
N VAL A 24 9.29 1.93 9.74
CA VAL A 24 8.30 0.91 10.11
C VAL A 24 8.93 -0.50 10.13
N LEU A 25 9.75 -0.84 9.14
CA LEU A 25 10.44 -2.13 9.12
C LEU A 25 11.39 -2.25 10.32
N ARG A 26 12.11 -1.17 10.66
CA ARG A 26 12.98 -1.10 11.84
C ARG A 26 12.20 -1.30 13.13
N SER A 27 11.05 -0.62 13.30
CA SER A 27 10.21 -0.79 14.50
C SER A 27 9.58 -2.18 14.59
N SER A 28 9.49 -2.90 13.46
CA SER A 28 9.01 -4.28 13.37
C SER A 28 10.13 -5.32 13.52
N GLY A 29 11.34 -4.92 13.91
CA GLY A 29 12.45 -5.82 14.22
C GLY A 29 13.46 -6.05 13.09
N ALA A 30 13.37 -5.30 11.98
CA ALA A 30 14.34 -5.42 10.90
C ALA A 30 15.76 -5.05 11.35
N ARG A 31 16.72 -5.92 11.06
CA ARG A 31 18.14 -5.70 11.33
C ARG A 31 18.74 -4.74 10.32
N ALA A 32 19.82 -4.04 10.71
CA ALA A 32 20.50 -3.07 9.84
C ALA A 32 20.88 -3.62 8.46
N PRO A 33 21.43 -4.84 8.29
CA PRO A 33 21.74 -5.36 6.95
C PRO A 33 20.50 -5.51 6.06
N LEU A 34 19.37 -5.94 6.61
CA LEU A 34 18.12 -6.06 5.87
C LEU A 34 17.59 -4.68 5.44
N LEU A 35 17.63 -3.71 6.35
CA LEU A 35 17.25 -2.32 6.05
C LEU A 35 18.15 -1.71 4.96
N THR A 36 19.46 -1.98 4.99
CA THR A 36 20.39 -1.54 3.95
C THR A 36 20.06 -2.17 2.61
N VAL A 37 19.77 -3.48 2.56
CA VAL A 37 19.38 -4.15 1.31
C VAL A 37 18.11 -3.54 0.75
N ILE A 38 17.04 -3.45 1.55
CA ILE A 38 15.75 -2.90 1.11
C ILE A 38 15.90 -1.44 0.68
N GLY A 39 16.57 -0.63 1.50
CA GLY A 39 16.79 0.79 1.21
C GLY A 39 17.60 1.00 -0.07
N SER A 40 18.70 0.26 -0.25
CA SER A 40 19.49 0.31 -1.47
C SER A 40 18.70 -0.15 -2.69
N THR A 41 17.92 -1.23 -2.59
CA THR A 41 17.04 -1.70 -3.67
C THR A 41 16.01 -0.64 -4.04
N CYS A 42 15.34 -0.04 -3.06
CA CYS A 42 14.37 1.04 -3.28
C CYS A 42 15.01 2.28 -3.93
N MET A 43 16.20 2.69 -3.49
CA MET A 43 16.89 3.85 -4.06
C MET A 43 17.44 3.57 -5.46
N LEU A 44 18.00 2.38 -5.68
CA LEU A 44 18.46 1.96 -7.00
C LEU A 44 17.29 1.85 -7.99
N TRP A 45 16.15 1.35 -7.53
CA TRP A 45 14.93 1.29 -8.33
C TRP A 45 14.42 2.69 -8.68
N LEU A 46 14.33 3.60 -7.69
CA LEU A 46 13.92 4.98 -7.92
C LEU A 46 14.81 5.68 -8.98
N ALA A 47 16.13 5.56 -8.81
CA ALA A 47 17.09 6.09 -9.77
C ALA A 47 16.93 5.44 -11.15
N GLY A 48 16.71 4.12 -11.20
CA GLY A 48 16.47 3.37 -12.44
C GLY A 48 15.22 3.85 -13.17
N VAL A 49 14.08 3.98 -12.47
CA VAL A 49 12.83 4.51 -13.03
C VAL A 49 13.03 5.91 -13.58
N TYR A 50 13.66 6.81 -12.81
CA TYR A 50 13.93 8.16 -13.26
C TYR A 50 14.79 8.19 -14.53
N LEU A 51 15.86 7.38 -14.57
CA LEU A 51 16.72 7.28 -15.76
C LEU A 51 15.98 6.71 -16.97
N LEU A 52 15.17 5.67 -16.79
CA LEU A 52 14.37 5.09 -17.88
C LEU A 52 13.38 6.11 -18.44
N LEU A 53 12.71 6.86 -17.58
CA LEU A 53 11.78 7.92 -17.98
C LEU A 53 12.48 9.09 -18.67
N ALA A 54 13.59 9.57 -18.12
CA ALA A 54 14.38 10.66 -18.70
C ALA A 54 14.94 10.33 -20.09
N ASN A 55 15.13 9.05 -20.41
CA ASN A 55 15.56 8.58 -21.72
C ASN A 55 14.41 8.17 -22.63
N GLY A 56 13.14 8.40 -22.23
CA GLY A 56 11.96 8.07 -23.03
C GLY A 56 11.76 6.57 -23.25
N PHE A 57 12.30 5.70 -22.38
CA PHE A 57 12.29 4.25 -22.57
C PHE A 57 10.88 3.70 -22.83
N PHE A 58 9.91 4.06 -21.97
CA PHE A 58 8.54 3.56 -22.04
C PHE A 58 7.84 4.00 -23.34
N SER A 59 8.02 5.26 -23.74
CA SER A 59 7.50 5.82 -24.99
C SER A 59 8.16 5.22 -26.24
N ALA A 60 9.42 4.78 -26.14
CA ALA A 60 10.16 4.16 -27.24
C ALA A 60 9.83 2.68 -27.43
N THR A 61 9.19 2.02 -26.45
CA THR A 61 8.75 0.64 -26.65
C THR A 61 7.62 0.61 -27.68
N GLY A 62 7.62 -0.34 -28.62
CA GLY A 62 6.52 -0.48 -29.57
C GLY A 62 5.16 -0.81 -28.93
N LEU A 63 5.13 -1.04 -27.61
CA LEU A 63 3.95 -1.30 -26.78
C LEU A 63 4.09 -0.61 -25.40
N PRO A 64 4.01 0.73 -25.30
CA PRO A 64 4.23 1.48 -24.06
C PRO A 64 3.35 1.03 -22.89
N GLN A 65 2.09 0.69 -23.19
CA GLN A 65 1.11 0.19 -22.20
C GLN A 65 1.59 -1.10 -21.54
N LEU A 66 2.11 -2.03 -22.35
CA LEU A 66 2.52 -3.33 -21.87
C LEU A 66 3.80 -3.19 -21.06
N ALA A 67 4.75 -2.37 -21.52
CA ALA A 67 5.97 -2.09 -20.76
C ALA A 67 5.65 -1.48 -19.38
N PHE A 68 4.76 -0.49 -19.34
CA PHE A 68 4.28 0.12 -18.10
C PHE A 68 3.61 -0.90 -17.17
N PHE A 69 2.58 -1.59 -17.67
CA PHE A 69 1.79 -2.54 -16.88
C PHE A 69 2.65 -3.69 -16.34
N LEU A 70 3.49 -4.28 -17.20
CA LEU A 70 4.40 -5.34 -16.79
C LEU A 70 5.39 -4.85 -15.73
N THR A 71 5.87 -3.61 -15.83
CA THR A 71 6.81 -3.07 -14.82
C THR A 71 6.16 -3.00 -13.44
N VAL A 72 4.94 -2.44 -13.34
CA VAL A 72 4.21 -2.34 -12.08
C VAL A 72 3.87 -3.72 -11.50
N VAL A 73 3.31 -4.61 -12.33
CA VAL A 73 2.89 -5.95 -11.90
C VAL A 73 4.09 -6.82 -11.53
N LEU A 74 5.14 -6.83 -12.35
CA LEU A 74 6.32 -7.63 -12.11
C LEU A 74 7.03 -7.19 -10.84
N LEU A 75 7.16 -5.88 -10.58
CA LEU A 75 7.80 -5.40 -9.36
C LEU A 75 6.99 -5.79 -8.12
N THR A 76 5.66 -5.65 -8.19
CA THR A 76 4.76 -6.08 -7.11
C THR A 76 4.89 -7.58 -6.87
N ALA A 77 4.91 -8.39 -7.94
CA ALA A 77 5.06 -9.84 -7.84
C ALA A 77 6.42 -10.25 -7.24
N ILE A 78 7.51 -9.63 -7.69
CA ILE A 78 8.86 -9.87 -7.16
C ILE A 78 8.90 -9.52 -5.68
N GLY A 79 8.43 -8.33 -5.28
CA GLY A 79 8.41 -7.91 -3.89
C GLY A 79 7.59 -8.85 -3.00
N PHE A 80 6.45 -9.32 -3.50
CA PHE A 80 5.59 -10.26 -2.78
C PHE A 80 6.27 -11.64 -2.64
N LEU A 81 6.85 -12.15 -3.72
CA LEU A 81 7.60 -13.41 -3.70
C LEU A 81 8.81 -13.33 -2.76
N MET A 82 9.53 -12.21 -2.75
CA MET A 82 10.61 -11.96 -1.79
C MET A 82 10.09 -11.98 -0.35
N ALA A 83 8.96 -11.31 -0.07
CA ALA A 83 8.35 -11.31 1.27
C ALA A 83 7.92 -12.72 1.71
N CYS A 84 7.51 -13.59 0.79
CA CYS A 84 7.11 -14.97 1.09
C CYS A 84 8.32 -15.92 1.23
N ALA A 85 9.32 -15.79 0.36
CA ALA A 85 10.43 -16.73 0.24
C ALA A 85 11.63 -16.39 1.12
N TRP A 86 11.92 -15.11 1.34
CA TRP A 86 13.10 -14.66 2.06
C TRP A 86 12.82 -14.51 3.56
N ARG A 87 13.25 -15.50 4.36
CA ARG A 87 12.94 -15.59 5.81
C ARG A 87 13.13 -14.29 6.60
N PRO A 88 14.26 -13.56 6.50
CA PRO A 88 14.44 -12.33 7.27
C PRO A 88 13.41 -11.26 6.94
N LEU A 89 13.01 -11.14 5.66
CA LEU A 89 11.97 -10.21 5.25
C LEU A 89 10.59 -10.67 5.73
N ARG A 90 10.30 -11.97 5.59
CA ARG A 90 9.03 -12.56 6.05
C ARG A 90 8.78 -12.33 7.53
N GLU A 91 9.78 -12.61 8.38
CA GLU A 91 9.70 -12.43 9.83
C GLU A 91 9.37 -10.97 10.21
N VAL A 92 9.98 -10.01 9.51
CA VAL A 92 9.69 -8.59 9.71
C VAL A 92 8.29 -8.25 9.24
N VAL A 93 7.90 -8.69 8.05
CA VAL A 93 6.58 -8.44 7.45
C VAL A 93 5.45 -8.98 8.34
N ASP A 94 5.60 -10.20 8.86
CA ASP A 94 4.65 -10.82 9.79
C ASP A 94 4.54 -10.07 11.13
N ALA A 95 5.60 -9.37 11.52
CA ALA A 95 5.67 -8.54 12.72
C ALA A 95 5.12 -7.13 12.53
N ILE A 96 4.89 -6.66 11.30
CA ILE A 96 4.32 -5.33 11.05
C ILE A 96 2.89 -5.28 11.61
N SER A 97 2.62 -4.28 12.45
CA SER A 97 1.28 -4.09 13.01
C SER A 97 0.33 -3.50 11.97
N THR A 98 -0.97 -3.82 12.06
CA THR A 98 -2.01 -3.18 11.25
C THR A 98 -1.98 -1.66 11.37
N ARG A 99 -1.62 -1.13 12.54
CA ARG A 99 -1.49 0.33 12.75
C ARG A 99 -0.38 0.93 11.90
N ASP A 100 0.74 0.24 11.72
CA ASP A 100 1.87 0.71 10.93
C ASP A 100 1.58 0.63 9.43
N VAL A 101 0.91 -0.44 8.97
CA VAL A 101 0.43 -0.52 7.58
C VAL A 101 -0.51 0.65 7.26
N LEU A 102 -1.49 0.93 8.14
CA LEU A 102 -2.43 2.03 7.95
C LEU A 102 -1.75 3.40 7.98
N ARG A 103 -0.69 3.58 8.79
CA ARG A 103 0.12 4.82 8.79
C ARG A 103 0.81 5.02 7.44
N LEU A 104 1.38 3.96 6.86
CA LEU A 104 1.99 4.05 5.53
C LEU A 104 0.93 4.35 4.45
N GLN A 105 -0.25 3.72 4.53
CA GLN A 105 -1.33 3.96 3.58
C GLN A 105 -1.91 5.40 3.64
N GLN A 106 -1.77 6.14 4.74
CA GLN A 106 -2.16 7.56 4.79
C GLN A 106 -1.41 8.42 3.78
N MET A 107 -0.18 8.03 3.42
CA MET A 107 0.61 8.76 2.43
C MET A 107 -0.04 8.74 1.04
N ARG A 108 -0.97 7.82 0.77
CA ARG A 108 -1.78 7.85 -0.46
C ARG A 108 -2.50 9.18 -0.62
N ALA A 109 -3.01 9.78 0.45
CA ALA A 109 -3.66 11.09 0.33
C ALA A 109 -2.69 12.20 -0.09
N VAL A 110 -1.43 12.13 0.34
CA VAL A 110 -0.39 13.08 -0.06
C VAL A 110 -0.05 12.91 -1.54
N PHE A 111 0.14 11.67 -2.00
CA PHE A 111 0.38 11.39 -3.43
C PHE A 111 -0.83 11.73 -4.30
N GLY A 112 -2.06 11.46 -3.83
CA GLY A 112 -3.30 11.83 -4.53
C GLY A 112 -3.45 13.34 -4.72
N VAL A 113 -3.01 14.15 -3.75
CA VAL A 113 -2.95 15.61 -3.90
C VAL A 113 -2.00 16.03 -5.03
N MET A 114 -0.91 15.29 -5.27
CA MET A 114 0.05 15.61 -6.33
C MET A 114 -0.58 15.53 -7.73
N PHE A 115 -1.61 14.69 -7.94
CA PHE A 115 -2.29 14.61 -9.24
C PHE A 115 -2.87 15.94 -9.72
N PHE A 116 -3.19 16.87 -8.82
CA PHE A 116 -3.75 18.19 -9.16
C PHE A 116 -2.68 19.25 -9.50
N PHE A 117 -1.40 18.93 -9.35
CA PHE A 117 -0.30 19.87 -9.60
C PHE A 117 0.45 19.61 -10.92
N THR A 118 0.05 18.58 -11.67
CA THR A 118 0.59 18.26 -12.99
C THR A 118 -0.34 18.73 -14.12
N ALA A 119 0.25 19.19 -15.21
CA ALA A 119 -0.46 19.50 -16.46
C ALA A 119 -0.39 18.34 -17.47
N ALA A 120 0.41 17.30 -17.19
CA ALA A 120 0.66 16.19 -18.10
C ALA A 120 -0.53 15.23 -18.26
N LEU A 121 -1.57 15.39 -17.45
CA LEU A 121 -2.68 14.46 -17.33
C LEU A 121 -4.00 15.07 -17.78
N PRO A 122 -4.89 14.32 -18.46
CA PRO A 122 -6.26 14.75 -18.66
C PRO A 122 -6.94 15.05 -17.33
N LEU A 123 -7.65 16.17 -17.26
CA LEU A 123 -8.24 16.67 -16.01
C LEU A 123 -9.14 15.62 -15.32
N TRP A 124 -9.94 14.89 -16.10
CA TRP A 124 -10.82 13.83 -15.57
C TRP A 124 -10.04 12.69 -14.89
N PHE A 125 -8.84 12.37 -15.38
CA PHE A 125 -7.99 11.34 -14.78
C PHE A 125 -7.31 11.85 -13.51
N GLN A 126 -6.85 13.11 -13.52
CA GLN A 126 -6.34 13.75 -12.30
C GLN A 126 -7.38 13.71 -11.18
N TYR A 127 -8.64 14.02 -11.50
CA TYR A 127 -9.72 13.94 -10.53
C TYR A 127 -9.97 12.51 -10.06
N LEU A 128 -10.14 11.54 -10.97
CA LEU A 128 -10.46 10.17 -10.57
C LEU A 128 -9.33 9.51 -9.78
N GLY A 129 -8.08 9.60 -10.27
CA GLY A 129 -6.93 9.04 -9.58
C GLY A 129 -6.56 9.80 -8.31
N GLY A 130 -6.48 11.13 -8.38
CA GLY A 130 -6.15 11.95 -7.22
C GLY A 130 -7.18 11.85 -6.11
N LEU A 131 -8.48 11.92 -6.42
CA LEU A 131 -9.54 11.77 -5.40
C LEU A 131 -9.61 10.35 -4.84
N GLY A 132 -9.36 9.33 -5.67
CA GLY A 132 -9.35 7.95 -5.21
C GLY A 132 -8.20 7.65 -4.24
N ASP A 133 -6.99 8.14 -4.52
CA ASP A 133 -5.86 8.07 -3.60
C ASP A 133 -6.10 8.87 -2.30
N ILE A 134 -6.73 10.05 -2.39
CA ILE A 134 -7.17 10.82 -1.22
C ILE A 134 -8.19 10.04 -0.40
N ALA A 135 -9.20 9.45 -1.04
CA ALA A 135 -10.21 8.65 -0.37
C ALA A 135 -9.58 7.43 0.32
N ALA A 136 -8.62 6.76 -0.31
CA ALA A 136 -7.90 5.64 0.27
C ALA A 136 -7.06 6.07 1.49
N GLY A 137 -6.32 7.18 1.39
CA GLY A 137 -5.54 7.70 2.52
C GLY A 137 -6.40 8.16 3.69
N ILE A 138 -7.55 8.81 3.42
CA ILE A 138 -8.55 9.16 4.45
C ILE A 138 -9.16 7.90 5.05
N GLY A 139 -9.48 6.90 4.23
CA GLY A 139 -9.98 5.60 4.69
C GLY A 139 -9.01 4.92 5.67
N ALA A 140 -7.70 4.94 5.36
CA ALA A 140 -6.66 4.45 6.24
C ALA A 140 -6.57 5.25 7.55
N PHE A 141 -6.73 6.57 7.51
CA PHE A 141 -6.82 7.43 8.70
C PHE A 141 -8.02 7.09 9.59
N LEU A 142 -9.21 6.93 9.00
CA LEU A 142 -10.43 6.58 9.73
C LEU A 142 -10.32 5.17 10.35
N ALA A 143 -9.78 4.20 9.61
CA ALA A 143 -9.50 2.86 10.12
C ALA A 143 -8.52 2.90 11.30
N LEU A 144 -7.45 3.70 11.20
CA LEU A 144 -6.49 3.86 12.30
C LEU A 144 -7.13 4.51 13.53
N ARG A 145 -7.99 5.52 13.35
CA ARG A 145 -8.74 6.16 14.44
C ARG A 145 -9.66 5.16 15.13
N HIS A 146 -10.36 4.32 14.36
CA HIS A 146 -11.21 3.26 14.89
C HIS A 146 -10.44 2.27 15.78
N LEU A 147 -9.18 1.97 15.44
CA LEU A 147 -8.29 1.13 16.24
C LEU A 147 -7.73 1.80 17.52
N ARG A 148 -7.86 3.13 17.65
CA ARG A 148 -7.41 3.89 18.84
C ARG A 148 -8.51 4.08 19.87
N THR A 149 -9.78 4.10 19.46
CA THR A 149 -10.94 4.35 20.35
C THR A 149 -11.41 3.09 21.09
N GLY A 150 -10.52 2.18 21.46
CA GLY A 150 -10.84 0.93 22.17
C GLY A 150 -9.92 0.72 23.36
N SER A 151 -10.40 0.03 24.40
CA SER A 151 -9.59 -0.36 25.55
C SER A 151 -8.32 -1.13 25.12
N ASP A 152 -7.29 -1.15 25.96
CA ASP A 152 -5.93 -1.64 25.66
C ASP A 152 -5.83 -3.08 25.10
N ARG A 153 -6.93 -3.84 25.06
CA ARG A 153 -7.01 -5.09 24.31
C ARG A 153 -7.57 -4.82 22.92
N LEU A 154 -6.69 -4.89 21.92
CA LEU A 154 -7.08 -4.90 20.51
C LEU A 154 -8.02 -6.09 20.28
N ASP A 155 -9.31 -5.80 20.06
CA ASP A 155 -10.29 -6.80 19.67
C ASP A 155 -9.98 -7.27 18.23
N ALA A 156 -9.76 -8.58 18.05
CA ALA A 156 -9.42 -9.17 16.76
C ALA A 156 -10.47 -8.86 15.69
N ASP A 157 -11.75 -8.74 16.08
CA ASP A 157 -12.83 -8.38 15.17
C ASP A 157 -12.74 -6.93 14.71
N ARG A 158 -12.27 -6.04 15.60
CA ARG A 158 -12.05 -4.63 15.29
C ARG A 158 -10.87 -4.45 14.35
N GLU A 159 -9.78 -5.18 14.59
CA GLU A 159 -8.63 -5.23 13.69
C GLU A 159 -9.04 -5.73 12.30
N ARG A 160 -9.79 -6.84 12.25
CA ARG A 160 -10.33 -7.40 11.01
C ARG A 160 -11.17 -6.38 10.23
N ARG A 161 -12.12 -5.69 10.89
CA ARG A 161 -12.94 -4.64 10.23
C ARG A 161 -12.10 -3.47 9.73
N ALA A 162 -11.11 -3.03 10.49
CA ALA A 162 -10.21 -1.96 10.07
C ALA A 162 -9.38 -2.35 8.85
N ILE A 163 -8.85 -3.57 8.81
CA ILE A 163 -8.14 -4.12 7.65
C ILE A 163 -9.07 -4.15 6.43
N ILE A 164 -10.25 -4.76 6.54
CA ILE A 164 -11.18 -4.87 5.41
C ILE A 164 -11.57 -3.48 4.88
N GLY A 165 -11.99 -2.58 5.78
CA GLY A 165 -12.41 -1.23 5.40
C GLY A 165 -11.28 -0.41 4.77
N GLY A 166 -10.07 -0.46 5.34
CA GLY A 166 -8.92 0.28 4.82
C GLY A 166 -8.44 -0.25 3.46
N ASN A 167 -8.43 -1.58 3.27
CA ASN A 167 -7.98 -2.18 2.02
C ASN A 167 -9.02 -2.05 0.89
N LEU A 168 -10.32 -2.14 1.19
CA LEU A 168 -11.36 -2.13 0.17
C LEU A 168 -11.33 -0.86 -0.68
N VAL A 169 -11.26 0.30 -0.03
CA VAL A 169 -11.21 1.60 -0.72
C VAL A 169 -9.95 1.69 -1.58
N GLY A 170 -8.80 1.30 -1.02
CA GLY A 170 -7.53 1.38 -1.73
C GLY A 170 -7.38 0.42 -2.92
N ILE A 171 -7.91 -0.80 -2.81
CA ILE A 171 -7.90 -1.79 -3.90
C ILE A 171 -8.87 -1.37 -5.00
N LEU A 172 -10.06 -0.88 -4.64
CA LEU A 172 -11.02 -0.39 -5.63
C LEU A 172 -10.44 0.77 -6.43
N ASP A 173 -9.75 1.70 -5.76
CA ASP A 173 -9.04 2.77 -6.43
C ASP A 173 -7.97 2.24 -7.40
N PHE A 174 -7.13 1.29 -6.99
CA PHE A 174 -6.16 0.69 -7.91
C PHE A 174 -6.81 0.07 -9.14
N VAL A 175 -7.92 -0.64 -8.98
CA VAL A 175 -8.64 -1.23 -10.11
C VAL A 175 -9.09 -0.12 -11.08
N VAL A 176 -9.67 0.96 -10.56
CA VAL A 176 -10.14 2.09 -11.37
C VAL A 176 -8.97 2.78 -12.06
N VAL A 177 -7.94 3.19 -11.32
CA VAL A 177 -6.80 3.97 -11.84
C VAL A 177 -5.96 3.16 -12.80
N LEU A 178 -5.68 1.88 -12.53
CA LEU A 178 -4.91 1.03 -13.46
C LEU A 178 -5.69 0.78 -14.76
N THR A 179 -7.01 0.55 -14.67
CA THR A 179 -7.85 0.39 -15.86
C THR A 179 -7.89 1.67 -16.70
N LEU A 180 -8.07 2.82 -16.05
CA LEU A 180 -8.06 4.12 -16.73
C LEU A 180 -6.68 4.48 -17.28
N GLY A 181 -5.61 4.13 -16.57
CA GLY A 181 -4.23 4.32 -17.02
C GLY A 181 -3.96 3.57 -18.32
N VAL A 182 -4.37 2.30 -18.41
CA VAL A 182 -4.28 1.53 -19.66
C VAL A 182 -5.07 2.22 -20.79
N LEU A 183 -6.28 2.71 -20.52
CA LEU A 183 -7.09 3.43 -21.52
C LEU A 183 -6.44 4.74 -21.99
N ILE A 184 -5.74 5.47 -21.12
CA ILE A 184 -5.03 6.70 -21.49
C ILE A 184 -3.85 6.38 -22.40
N VAL A 185 -3.04 5.40 -22.01
CA VAL A 185 -1.87 5.02 -22.83
C VAL A 185 -2.33 4.38 -24.15
N LEU A 186 -3.54 3.80 -24.23
CA LEU A 186 -4.20 3.37 -25.48
C LEU A 186 -4.66 4.53 -26.39
N ARG A 187 -4.80 5.74 -25.86
CA ARG A 187 -5.25 6.93 -26.59
C ARG A 187 -4.10 7.83 -27.04
N ASP A 188 -2.93 7.25 -27.29
CA ASP A 188 -1.71 7.92 -27.80
C ASP A 188 -1.18 9.08 -26.93
N HIS A 189 -1.54 9.12 -25.65
CA HIS A 189 -0.85 10.01 -24.71
C HIS A 189 0.39 9.25 -24.23
N SER A 190 1.55 9.50 -24.87
CA SER A 190 2.80 8.92 -24.39
C SER A 190 3.04 9.45 -22.97
N PRO A 191 3.20 8.56 -21.99
CA PRO A 191 3.29 9.00 -20.62
C PRO A 191 4.56 9.82 -20.40
N ASP A 192 4.36 11.02 -19.89
CA ASP A 192 5.44 11.92 -19.47
C ASP A 192 6.01 11.46 -18.12
N ILE A 193 7.21 11.92 -17.74
CA ILE A 193 7.87 11.64 -16.47
C ILE A 193 6.90 11.86 -15.30
N ALA A 194 6.11 12.94 -15.35
CA ALA A 194 5.13 13.29 -14.34
C ALA A 194 3.97 12.28 -14.20
N PHE A 195 3.63 11.56 -15.27
CA PHE A 195 2.59 10.53 -15.27
C PHE A 195 3.10 9.21 -14.70
N ASP A 196 4.30 8.82 -15.09
CA ASP A 196 4.81 7.47 -14.84
C ASP A 196 5.56 7.33 -13.50
N LEU A 197 6.05 8.41 -12.91
CA LEU A 197 6.91 8.31 -11.72
C LEU A 197 6.17 7.68 -10.52
N ILE A 198 4.97 8.19 -10.19
CA ILE A 198 4.12 7.67 -9.10
C ILE A 198 3.80 6.17 -9.30
N PRO A 199 3.23 5.75 -10.45
CA PRO A 199 2.86 4.35 -10.65
C PRO A 199 4.05 3.39 -10.78
N LEU A 200 5.22 3.83 -11.26
CA LEU A 200 6.37 2.95 -11.37
C LEU A 200 7.13 2.75 -10.04
N TYR A 201 6.95 3.67 -9.08
CA TYR A 201 7.61 3.59 -7.78
C TYR A 201 6.68 3.24 -6.62
N VAL A 202 5.72 4.12 -6.34
CA VAL A 202 4.95 4.07 -5.09
C VAL A 202 3.83 3.03 -5.17
N VAL A 203 3.20 2.88 -6.33
CA VAL A 203 2.06 1.95 -6.52
C VAL A 203 2.42 0.50 -6.20
N PRO A 204 3.55 -0.07 -6.69
CA PRO A 204 3.98 -1.40 -6.29
C PRO A 204 4.14 -1.56 -4.77
N ILE A 205 4.68 -0.56 -4.09
CA ILE A 205 4.84 -0.58 -2.63
C ILE A 205 3.47 -0.55 -1.94
N PHE A 206 2.54 0.29 -2.39
CA PHE A 206 1.17 0.30 -1.84
C PHE A 206 0.43 -1.02 -2.07
N LEU A 207 0.57 -1.63 -3.24
CA LEU A 207 0.01 -2.96 -3.52
C LEU A 207 0.59 -4.01 -2.56
N LEU A 208 1.91 -3.98 -2.30
CA LEU A 208 2.54 -4.85 -1.30
C LEU A 208 1.97 -4.61 0.10
N LEU A 209 1.75 -3.35 0.50
CA LEU A 209 1.14 -3.03 1.78
C LEU A 209 -0.29 -3.59 1.88
N HIS A 210 -1.07 -3.57 0.80
CA HIS A 210 -2.39 -4.22 0.77
C HIS A 210 -2.27 -5.75 0.93
N LEU A 211 -1.33 -6.39 0.22
CA LEU A 211 -1.11 -7.82 0.33
C LEU A 211 -0.68 -8.24 1.75
N VAL A 212 0.24 -7.50 2.37
CA VAL A 212 0.64 -7.72 3.78
C VAL A 212 -0.54 -7.54 4.72
N SER A 213 -1.36 -6.51 4.51
CA SER A 213 -2.56 -6.27 5.31
C SER A 213 -3.58 -7.41 5.18
N LEU A 214 -3.77 -7.96 3.99
CA LEU A 214 -4.67 -9.09 3.74
C LEU A 214 -4.12 -10.40 4.31
N GLN A 215 -2.81 -10.63 4.26
CA GLN A 215 -2.17 -11.78 4.94
C GLN A 215 -2.43 -11.75 6.45
N ARG A 216 -2.55 -10.57 7.07
CA ARG A 216 -2.93 -10.46 8.48
C ARG A 216 -4.33 -11.00 8.77
N LEU A 217 -5.27 -10.94 7.81
CA LEU A 217 -6.61 -11.49 8.01
C LEU A 217 -6.61 -13.01 8.15
N THR A 218 -5.73 -13.70 7.44
CA THR A 218 -5.67 -15.18 7.49
C THR A 218 -5.18 -15.65 8.86
N THR A 219 -4.25 -14.91 9.47
CA THR A 219 -3.75 -15.22 10.82
C THR A 219 -4.78 -14.90 11.91
N LEU A 220 -5.53 -13.80 11.78
CA LEU A 220 -6.64 -13.46 12.69
C LEU A 220 -7.80 -14.48 12.62
N GLY A 221 -8.10 -14.98 11.41
CA GLY A 221 -9.10 -16.04 11.20
C GLY A 221 -8.73 -17.33 11.92
N ALA A 222 -7.50 -17.81 11.71
CA ALA A 222 -7.00 -19.03 12.36
C ALA A 222 -7.01 -18.94 13.90
N ALA A 223 -6.70 -17.76 14.47
CA ALA A 223 -6.74 -17.54 15.91
C ALA A 223 -8.17 -17.54 16.48
N SER A 224 -9.17 -17.21 15.66
CA SER A 224 -10.58 -17.18 16.08
C SER A 224 -11.23 -18.56 16.08
N ASP A 225 -10.75 -19.47 15.22
CA ASP A 225 -11.22 -20.86 15.12
C ASP A 225 -10.53 -21.85 16.08
N ALA A 226 -9.59 -21.37 16.90
CA ALA A 226 -8.90 -22.22 17.87
C ALA A 226 -9.91 -22.88 18.87
N PRO A 227 -9.86 -24.22 19.07
CA PRO A 227 -10.89 -24.98 19.79
C PRO A 227 -11.26 -24.44 21.18
N GLY A 228 -10.28 -23.92 21.93
CA GLY A 228 -10.48 -23.42 23.30
C GLY A 228 -11.33 -22.15 23.41
N ARG A 229 -11.49 -21.35 22.33
CA ARG A 229 -12.36 -20.16 22.37
C ARG A 229 -13.84 -20.51 22.21
N ARG A 230 -14.17 -21.52 21.40
CA ARG A 230 -15.55 -21.99 21.23
C ARG A 230 -16.07 -22.63 22.52
N GLU A 231 -15.22 -23.35 23.24
CA GLU A 231 -15.56 -24.00 24.51
C GLU A 231 -15.74 -22.98 25.66
N GLN A 232 -14.93 -21.91 25.70
CA GLN A 232 -15.10 -20.80 26.65
C GLN A 232 -16.32 -19.90 26.34
N ALA A 233 -16.68 -19.75 25.07
CA ALA A 233 -17.91 -19.04 24.68
C ALA A 233 -19.16 -19.87 25.01
N ALA A 234 -19.11 -21.20 24.84
CA ALA A 234 -20.20 -22.11 25.18
C ALA A 234 -20.45 -22.17 26.71
N THR A 235 -19.41 -22.11 27.53
CA THR A 235 -19.53 -22.15 29.00
C THR A 235 -19.96 -20.83 29.65
N ARG A 236 -19.78 -19.68 28.98
CA ARG A 236 -20.28 -18.38 29.46
C ARG A 236 -21.76 -18.12 29.13
N GLY A 237 -22.38 -18.97 28.30
CA GLY A 237 -23.74 -18.79 27.80
C GLY A 237 -24.84 -19.46 28.63
N THR A 238 -24.51 -20.31 29.61
CA THR A 238 -25.51 -20.88 30.53
C THR A 238 -25.73 -19.92 31.70
N PRO A 239 -26.87 -19.22 31.80
CA PRO A 239 -27.25 -18.59 33.03
C PRO A 239 -27.42 -19.72 34.04
N THR A 240 -26.65 -19.71 35.11
CA THR A 240 -26.97 -20.49 36.30
C THR A 240 -28.30 -19.97 36.80
N VAL A 241 -29.38 -20.65 36.41
CA VAL A 241 -30.68 -20.50 37.03
C VAL A 241 -30.47 -20.92 38.48
N ASP A 242 -30.49 -19.93 39.36
CA ASP A 242 -30.45 -20.14 40.80
C ASP A 242 -31.72 -20.91 41.19
N PRO A 243 -31.62 -22.17 41.67
CA PRO A 243 -32.80 -22.98 41.97
C PRO A 243 -33.50 -22.57 43.28
N SER A 244 -33.22 -21.38 43.84
CA SER A 244 -33.77 -20.94 45.13
C SER A 244 -34.52 -19.59 45.14
N ALA A 245 -35.25 -19.26 44.07
CA ALA A 245 -36.16 -18.10 44.03
C ALA A 245 -37.60 -18.49 43.74
#